data_AF-A0A916V8E3-F1
#
_entry.id   AF-A0A916V8E3-F1
#
_cell.length_a   1.000
_cell.length_b   1.000
_cell.length_c   1.000
_cell.angle_alpha   90.00
_cell.angle_beta   90.00
_cell.angle_gamma   90.00
#
_symmetry.space_group_name_H-M   'P 1'
#
loop_
_entity.id
_entity.type
_entity.pdbx_description
1 polymer ?
#
loop_
_entity_poly.entity_id
_entity_poly.type
_entity_poly.pdbx_seq_one_letter_code
_entity_poly.pdbx_strand_id
1 'polypeptide(L)' 'MNTVQRKAEAAANHKANLSASIKRRMEVARTNNDAGLLNVLEQEMKQLGLN' A
#
# COMPACT_ATOMS: atom_id res chain seq x y z
N MET A 1 21.10 18.02 5.70
CA MET A 1 20.32 16.85 5.25
C MET A 1 20.66 16.54 3.78
N ASN A 2 21.39 15.46 3.53
CA ASN A 2 21.93 15.09 2.21
C ASN A 2 20.79 14.72 1.24
N THR A 3 20.86 15.13 -0.03
CA THR A 3 19.83 14.87 -1.06
C THR A 3 19.57 13.38 -1.27
N VAL A 4 20.59 12.55 -1.10
CA VAL A 4 20.46 11.08 -1.17
C VAL A 4 19.57 10.54 -0.04
N GLN A 5 19.77 11.03 1.19
CA GLN A 5 18.96 10.63 2.35
C GLN A 5 17.49 11.06 2.18
N ARG A 6 17.24 12.28 1.69
CA ARG A 6 15.87 12.75 1.40
C ARG A 6 15.16 11.91 0.34
N LYS A 7 15.85 11.46 -0.70
CA LYS A 7 15.26 10.57 -1.73
C LYS A 7 14.91 9.21 -1.15
N ALA A 8 15.78 8.64 -0.31
CA ALA A 8 15.52 7.35 0.35
C ALA A 8 14.33 7.45 1.32
N GLU A 9 14.27 8.51 2.12
CA GLU A 9 13.14 8.78 3.02
C GLU A 9 11.83 9.00 2.25
N ALA A 10 11.86 9.76 1.16
CA ALA A 10 10.68 9.98 0.32
C ALA A 10 10.16 8.66 -0.29
N ALA A 11 11.06 7.79 -0.76
CA ALA A 11 10.69 6.47 -1.28
C ALA A 11 10.10 5.56 -0.19
N ALA A 12 10.70 5.55 1.01
CA ALA A 12 10.18 4.81 2.16
C ALA A 12 8.80 5.31 2.59
N ASN A 13 8.63 6.63 2.68
CA ASN A 13 7.35 7.27 3.00
C ASN A 13 6.29 6.99 1.95
N HIS A 14 6.66 7.05 0.66
CA HIS A 14 5.75 6.70 -0.43
C HIS A 14 5.29 5.23 -0.33
N LYS A 15 6.22 4.31 -0.07
CA LYS A 15 5.91 2.88 0.14
C LYS A 15 4.99 2.67 1.35
N ALA A 16 5.26 3.35 2.47
CA ALA A 16 4.44 3.28 3.67
C ALA A 16 3.03 3.84 3.44
N ASN A 17 2.90 4.97 2.74
CA ASN A 17 1.63 5.59 2.40
C ASN A 17 0.79 4.69 1.48
N LEU A 18 1.42 4.07 0.48
CA LEU A 18 0.75 3.10 -0.40
C LEU A 18 0.26 1.89 0.39
N SER A 19 1.10 1.31 1.25
CA SER A 19 0.70 0.19 2.13
C SER A 19 -0.48 0.56 3.02
N ALA A 20 -0.43 1.71 3.67
CA ALA A 20 -1.51 2.18 4.54
C ALA A 20 -2.81 2.41 3.76
N SER A 21 -2.73 2.98 2.56
CA SER A 21 -3.88 3.20 1.69
C SER A 21 -4.52 1.89 1.23
N ILE A 22 -3.72 0.91 0.80
CA ILE A 22 -4.23 -0.41 0.38
C ILE A 22 -4.87 -1.14 1.57
N LYS A 23 -4.23 -1.15 2.74
CA LYS A 23 -4.79 -1.78 3.96
C LYS A 23 -6.14 -1.18 4.33
N ARG A 24 -6.26 0.15 4.30
CA ARG A 24 -7.54 0.83 4.54
C ARG A 24 -8.60 0.43 3.51
N ARG A 25 -8.24 0.35 2.22
CA ARG A 25 -9.16 -0.12 1.17
C ARG A 25 -9.59 -1.57 1.41
N MET A 26 -8.69 -2.43 1.88
CA MET A 26 -9.01 -3.83 2.22
C MET A 26 -9.96 -3.91 3.42
N GLU A 27 -9.75 -3.10 4.46
CA GLU A 27 -10.67 -3.04 5.61
C GLU A 27 -12.08 -2.66 5.17
N VAL A 28 -12.22 -1.62 4.34
CA VAL A 28 -13.50 -1.20 3.78
C VAL A 28 -14.11 -2.30 2.91
N ALA A 29 -13.32 -2.96 2.07
CA ALA A 29 -13.79 -4.07 1.24
C ALA A 29 -14.27 -5.26 2.08
N ARG A 30 -13.60 -5.57 3.21
CA ARG A 30 -14.05 -6.59 4.18
C ARG A 30 -15.38 -6.21 4.81
N THR A 31 -15.53 -4.95 5.25
CA THR A 31 -16.80 -4.47 5.82
C THR A 31 -17.96 -4.57 4.82
N ASN A 32 -17.68 -4.37 3.54
CA ASN A 32 -18.66 -4.45 2.46
C ASN A 32 -18.84 -5.87 1.88
N ASN A 33 -18.12 -6.88 2.39
CA ASN A 33 -18.06 -8.24 1.82
C ASN A 33 -17.69 -8.28 0.32
N ASP A 34 -16.90 -7.31 -0.15
CA ASP A 34 -16.47 -7.22 -1.54
C ASP A 34 -15.22 -8.08 -1.78
N ALA A 35 -15.46 -9.36 -2.04
CA ALA A 35 -14.39 -10.34 -2.30
C ALA A 35 -13.61 -10.05 -3.59
N GLY A 36 -14.25 -9.44 -4.59
CA GLY A 36 -13.59 -9.07 -5.84
C GLY A 36 -12.56 -7.97 -5.62
N LEU A 37 -12.96 -6.92 -4.91
CA LEU A 37 -12.06 -5.84 -4.54
C LEU A 37 -10.92 -6.32 -3.63
N LEU A 38 -11.20 -7.24 -2.69
CA LEU A 38 -10.15 -7.82 -1.85
C LEU A 38 -9.07 -8.54 -2.66
N ASN A 39 -9.48 -9.37 -3.63
CA ASN A 39 -8.53 -10.09 -4.49
C ASN A 39 -7.67 -9.11 -5.32
N VAL A 40 -8.27 -8.05 -5.87
CA VAL A 40 -7.53 -7.02 -6.62
C VAL A 40 -6.52 -6.30 -5.72
N LEU A 41 -6.91 -5.92 -4.50
CA LEU A 41 -6.04 -5.23 -3.55
C LEU A 41 -4.88 -6.11 -3.06
N GLU A 42 -5.11 -7.40 -2.85
CA GLU A 42 -4.05 -8.36 -2.52
C GLU A 42 -3.03 -8.53 -3.65
N GLN A 43 -3.51 -8.59 -4.90
CA GLN A 43 -2.62 -8.60 -6.07
C GLN A 43 -1.82 -7.29 -6.18
N GLU A 44 -2.45 -6.15 -5.93
CA GLU A 44 -1.79 -4.83 -5.92
C GLU A 44 -0.67 -4.78 -4.86
N MET A 45 -0.91 -5.26 -3.63
CA MET A 45 0.16 -5.35 -2.61
C MET A 45 1.32 -6.24 -3.04
N LYS A 46 1.04 -7.38 -3.66
CA LYS A 46 2.07 -8.31 -4.13
C LYS A 46 2.92 -7.70 -5.24
N GLN A 47 2.31 -7.01 -6.20
CA GLN A 47 3.02 -6.32 -7.29
C GLN A 47 3.93 -5.20 -6.77
N LEU A 48 3.49 -4.49 -5.74
CA LEU A 48 4.26 -3.40 -5.13
C LEU A 48 5.31 -3.88 -4.11
N GLY A 49 5.43 -5.19 -3.86
CA GLY A 49 6.33 -5.74 -2.85
C GLY A 49 6.03 -5.21 -1.44
N LEU A 50 4.75 -5.05 -1.13
CA LEU A 50 4.21 -4.57 0.15
C LEU A 50 3.72 -5.70 1.07
N ASN A 51 3.78 -6.94 0.59
CA ASN A 51 3.48 -8.16 1.34
C ASN A 51 4.67 -8.61 2.18
#